data_AF-A0A948ULB3-F1
#
_entry.id   AF-A0A948ULB3-F1
#
_cell.length_a   1.000
_cell.length_b   1.000
_cell.length_c   1.000
_cell.angle_alpha   90.00
_cell.angle_beta   90.00
_cell.angle_gamma   90.00
#
_symmetry.space_group_name_H-M   'P 1'
#
loop_
_entity.id
_entity.type
_entity.pdbx_description
1 polymer ?
#
loop_
_entity_poly.entity_id
_entity_poly.type
_entity_poly.pdbx_seq_one_letter_code
_entity_poly.pdbx_strand_id
1 'polypeptide(L)'
;MEAGKELRALANSIIDSYEVRVSMVKTLMAQANHLLKSFQMELEEMIAGLRDNLAKSESLRKKDFEHMIKDVIEPRRQREQEAEQSFKLFQEEEEEMIKRLRAIVFSGNSSNLDDIEAIREDILRRQKDREKKIVKSLKCFQLEQEDLRVALKRLLSKGEDVKIKDFKFMLRSMRAQQIDRDAELSAMLDDFEMVRNRVQTQWQAVSRVSGQ
;
A
#
# COMPACT_ATOMS: atom_id res chain seq x y z
N MET A 1 8.76 28.40 36.05
CA MET A 1 9.10 26.95 35.95
C MET A 1 7.90 26.12 35.50
N GLU A 2 6.66 26.49 35.85
CA GLU A 2 5.41 25.88 35.35
C GLU A 2 5.30 25.77 33.81
N ALA A 3 5.49 26.87 33.08
CA ALA A 3 5.26 26.91 31.63
C ALA A 3 6.11 25.90 30.82
N GLY A 4 7.35 25.63 31.26
CA GLY A 4 8.21 24.62 30.61
C GLY A 4 7.80 23.18 30.89
N LYS A 5 7.13 22.92 32.02
CA LYS A 5 6.55 21.59 32.34
C LYS A 5 5.29 21.34 31.51
N GLU A 6 4.44 22.36 31.36
CA GLU A 6 3.22 22.29 30.55
C GLU A 6 3.55 22.07 29.06
N LEU A 7 4.54 22.79 28.51
CA LEU A 7 5.00 22.60 27.14
C LEU A 7 5.55 21.19 26.89
N ARG A 8 6.30 20.64 27.86
CA ARG A 8 6.83 19.28 27.79
C ARG A 8 5.72 18.23 27.86
N ALA A 9 4.71 18.45 28.71
CA ALA A 9 3.54 17.57 28.80
C ALA A 9 2.73 17.57 27.49
N LEU A 10 2.53 18.75 26.88
CA LEU A 10 1.87 18.88 25.58
C LEU A 10 2.68 18.17 24.47
N ALA A 11 4.00 18.38 24.41
CA ALA A 11 4.86 17.73 23.43
C ALA A 11 4.84 16.20 23.55
N ASN A 12 4.88 15.66 24.77
CA ASN A 12 4.73 14.23 25.01
C ASN A 12 3.36 13.71 24.54
N SER A 13 2.28 14.42 24.83
CA SER A 13 0.93 14.04 24.38
C SER A 13 0.82 13.99 22.84
N ILE A 14 1.45 14.94 22.13
CA ILE A 14 1.51 14.95 20.67
C ILE A 14 2.30 13.75 20.14
N ILE A 15 3.45 13.43 20.73
CA ILE A 15 4.28 12.28 20.35
C ILE A 15 3.51 10.97 20.59
N ASP A 16 2.86 10.81 21.74
CA ASP A 16 2.08 9.62 22.05
C ASP A 16 0.90 9.46 21.07
N SER A 17 0.20 10.55 20.72
CA SER A 17 -0.84 10.55 19.69
C SER A 17 -0.30 10.13 18.32
N TYR A 18 0.89 10.60 17.95
CA TYR A 18 1.55 10.20 16.71
C TYR A 18 1.96 8.71 16.74
N GLU A 19 2.51 8.22 17.83
CA GLU A 19 2.88 6.81 18.01
C GLU A 19 1.67 5.89 17.91
N VAL A 20 0.52 6.29 18.47
CA VAL A 20 -0.76 5.57 18.29
C VAL A 20 -1.15 5.50 16.82
N ARG A 21 -1.05 6.60 16.06
CA ARG A 21 -1.34 6.61 14.61
C ARG A 21 -0.40 5.71 13.83
N VAL A 22 0.90 5.79 14.10
CA VAL A 22 1.91 4.91 13.48
C VAL A 22 1.60 3.44 13.78
N SER A 23 1.25 3.11 15.02
CA SER A 23 0.86 1.76 15.42
C SER A 23 -0.38 1.28 14.67
N MET A 24 -1.40 2.13 14.54
CA MET A 24 -2.60 1.81 13.76
C MET A 24 -2.29 1.52 12.29
N VAL A 25 -1.44 2.35 11.66
CA VAL A 25 -0.99 2.14 10.28
C VAL A 25 -0.23 0.82 10.16
N LYS A 26 0.67 0.49 11.10
CA LYS A 26 1.36 -0.81 11.13
C LYS A 26 0.38 -1.98 11.21
N THR A 27 -0.64 -1.90 12.05
CA THR A 27 -1.67 -2.95 12.15
C THR A 27 -2.44 -3.11 10.84
N LEU A 28 -2.86 -2.00 10.21
CA LEU A 28 -3.56 -2.05 8.92
C LEU A 28 -2.67 -2.63 7.82
N MET A 29 -1.39 -2.29 7.79
CA MET A 29 -0.42 -2.87 6.85
C MET A 29 -0.23 -4.38 7.07
N ALA A 30 -0.13 -4.83 8.33
CA ALA A 30 -0.01 -6.25 8.66
C ALA A 30 -1.27 -7.03 8.23
N GLN A 31 -2.45 -6.46 8.45
CA GLN A 31 -3.72 -7.03 7.99
C GLN A 31 -3.79 -7.09 6.46
N ALA A 32 -3.39 -6.02 5.78
CA ALA A 32 -3.29 -6.00 4.33
C ALA A 32 -2.39 -7.13 3.84
N ASN A 33 -1.15 -7.23 4.34
CA ASN A 33 -0.23 -8.31 3.98
C ASN A 33 -0.80 -9.71 4.23
N HIS A 34 -1.49 -9.93 5.35
CA HIS A 34 -2.14 -11.21 5.61
C HIS A 34 -3.21 -11.52 4.56
N LEU A 35 -4.05 -10.53 4.21
CA LEU A 35 -5.06 -10.67 3.17
C LEU A 35 -4.39 -10.97 1.81
N LEU A 36 -3.29 -10.30 1.47
CA LEU A 36 -2.54 -10.55 0.24
C LEU A 36 -2.03 -12.00 0.17
N LYS A 37 -1.44 -12.51 1.26
CA LYS A 37 -0.99 -13.91 1.34
C LYS A 37 -2.15 -14.89 1.18
N SER A 38 -3.32 -14.58 1.74
CA SER A 38 -4.50 -15.44 1.57
C SER A 38 -4.97 -15.51 0.11
N PHE A 39 -4.93 -14.39 -0.62
CA PHE A 39 -5.24 -14.38 -2.05
C PHE A 39 -4.22 -15.16 -2.86
N GLN A 40 -2.93 -15.07 -2.50
CA GLN A 40 -1.88 -15.84 -3.17
C GLN A 40 -2.13 -17.35 -3.07
N MET A 41 -2.54 -17.84 -1.89
CA MET A 41 -2.91 -19.25 -1.73
C MET A 41 -4.14 -19.62 -2.58
N GLU A 42 -5.18 -18.79 -2.60
CA GLU A 42 -6.38 -19.00 -3.43
C GLU A 42 -6.01 -19.06 -4.93
N LEU A 43 -5.12 -18.18 -5.38
CA LEU A 43 -4.62 -18.18 -6.76
C LEU A 43 -3.85 -19.45 -7.11
N GLU A 44 -2.97 -19.91 -6.23
CA GLU A 44 -2.20 -21.14 -6.42
C GLU A 44 -3.13 -22.36 -6.55
N GLU A 45 -4.17 -22.44 -5.72
CA GLU A 45 -5.21 -23.46 -5.80
C GLU A 45 -5.98 -23.38 -7.13
N MET A 46 -6.41 -22.19 -7.54
CA MET A 46 -7.11 -22.00 -8.82
C MET A 46 -6.22 -22.35 -10.03
N ILE A 47 -4.94 -22.02 -9.99
CA ILE A 47 -3.96 -22.37 -11.03
C ILE A 47 -3.76 -23.89 -11.10
N ALA A 48 -3.68 -24.57 -9.96
CA ALA A 48 -3.60 -26.02 -9.91
C ALA A 48 -4.86 -26.66 -10.53
N GLY A 49 -6.05 -26.19 -10.16
CA GLY A 49 -7.31 -26.66 -10.75
C GLY A 49 -7.37 -26.43 -12.27
N LEU A 50 -6.90 -25.28 -12.76
CA LEU A 50 -6.86 -24.98 -14.19
C LEU A 50 -5.90 -25.92 -14.93
N ARG A 51 -4.75 -26.22 -14.33
CA ARG A 51 -3.77 -27.17 -14.86
C ARG A 51 -4.39 -28.55 -15.01
N ASP A 52 -5.13 -29.02 -14.00
CA ASP A 52 -5.78 -30.33 -14.02
C ASP A 52 -6.86 -30.41 -15.10
N ASN A 53 -7.70 -29.37 -15.24
CA ASN A 53 -8.72 -29.31 -16.30
C ASN A 53 -8.10 -29.33 -17.70
N LEU A 54 -7.02 -28.59 -17.92
CA LEU A 54 -6.28 -28.58 -19.18
C LEU A 54 -5.61 -29.93 -19.48
N ALA A 55 -5.11 -30.61 -18.43
CA ALA A 55 -4.49 -31.92 -18.58
C ALA A 55 -5.53 -32.99 -18.97
N LYS A 56 -6.70 -32.98 -18.32
CA LYS A 56 -7.82 -33.90 -18.61
C LYS A 56 -8.39 -33.71 -20.02
N SER A 57 -8.47 -32.47 -20.49
CA SER A 57 -8.95 -32.15 -21.84
C SER A 57 -7.92 -32.40 -22.95
N GLU A 58 -6.76 -32.98 -22.63
CA GLU A 58 -5.61 -33.18 -23.52
C GLU A 58 -5.15 -31.88 -24.22
N SER A 59 -5.58 -30.72 -23.71
CA SER A 59 -5.28 -29.39 -24.25
C SER A 59 -3.96 -28.83 -23.71
N LEU A 60 -3.34 -29.53 -22.76
CA LEU A 60 -2.16 -29.05 -22.03
C LEU A 60 -0.85 -29.47 -22.71
N ARG A 61 -0.19 -28.53 -23.38
CA ARG A 61 1.27 -28.58 -23.49
C ARG A 61 1.86 -28.07 -22.19
N LYS A 62 2.26 -28.98 -21.30
CA LYS A 62 2.76 -28.67 -19.95
C LYS A 62 3.77 -27.51 -19.95
N LYS A 63 4.72 -27.52 -20.88
CA LYS A 63 5.74 -26.47 -21.05
C LYS A 63 5.14 -25.08 -21.35
N ASP A 64 4.13 -25.01 -22.22
CA ASP A 64 3.49 -23.73 -22.58
C ASP A 64 2.74 -23.15 -21.36
N PHE A 65 2.05 -24.01 -20.61
CA PHE A 65 1.33 -23.59 -19.41
C PHE A 65 2.27 -23.13 -18.30
N GLU A 66 3.32 -23.90 -18.01
CA GLU A 66 4.34 -23.54 -17.02
C GLU A 66 5.00 -22.20 -17.35
N HIS A 67 5.33 -21.97 -18.63
CA HIS A 67 5.90 -20.71 -19.07
C HIS A 67 4.91 -19.54 -18.87
N MET A 68 3.65 -19.70 -19.28
CA MET A 68 2.63 -18.67 -19.12
C MET A 68 2.31 -18.36 -17.65
N ILE A 69 2.30 -19.37 -16.79
CA ILE A 69 2.10 -19.18 -15.35
C ILE A 69 3.29 -18.44 -14.74
N LYS A 70 4.51 -18.80 -15.13
CA LYS A 70 5.72 -18.11 -14.69
C LYS A 70 5.67 -16.62 -15.06
N ASP A 71 5.30 -16.30 -16.29
CA ASP A 71 5.15 -14.92 -16.79
C ASP A 71 4.11 -14.09 -16.02
N VAL A 72 3.17 -14.73 -15.32
CA VAL A 72 2.12 -14.08 -14.53
C VAL A 72 2.52 -13.97 -13.06
N ILE A 73 3.08 -15.04 -12.50
CA ILE A 73 3.41 -15.14 -11.08
C ILE A 73 4.68 -14.34 -10.76
N GLU A 74 5.73 -14.40 -11.58
CA GLU A 74 7.00 -13.74 -11.24
C GLU A 74 6.87 -12.21 -11.08
N PRO A 75 6.25 -11.46 -12.02
CA PRO A 75 6.07 -10.02 -11.84
C PRO A 75 5.24 -9.67 -10.60
N ARG A 76 4.28 -10.52 -10.24
CA ARG A 76 3.44 -10.31 -9.04
C ARG A 76 4.21 -10.53 -7.76
N ARG A 77 5.00 -11.61 -7.70
CA ARG A 77 5.86 -11.91 -6.57
C ARG A 77 6.92 -10.82 -6.37
N GLN A 78 7.46 -10.29 -7.47
CA GLN A 78 8.39 -9.16 -7.42
C GLN A 78 7.72 -7.92 -6.81
N ARG A 79 6.50 -7.56 -7.26
CA ARG A 79 5.74 -6.44 -6.70
C ARG A 79 5.32 -6.65 -5.24
N GLU A 80 5.00 -7.88 -4.85
CA GLU A 80 4.73 -8.23 -3.45
C GLU A 80 5.96 -7.96 -2.58
N GLN A 81 7.14 -8.39 -3.03
CA GLN A 81 8.40 -8.14 -2.32
C GLN A 81 8.73 -6.65 -2.23
N GLU A 82 8.49 -5.89 -3.29
CA GLU A 82 8.68 -4.43 -3.29
C GLU A 82 7.74 -3.73 -2.30
N ALA A 83 6.48 -4.18 -2.21
CA ALA A 83 5.52 -3.69 -1.23
C ALA A 83 5.96 -4.03 0.20
N GLU A 84 6.36 -5.29 0.46
CA GLU A 84 6.85 -5.74 1.77
C GLU A 84 8.10 -4.95 2.22
N GLN A 85 9.07 -4.75 1.31
CA GLN A 85 10.25 -3.93 1.56
C GLN A 85 9.87 -2.48 1.86
N SER A 86 8.93 -1.90 1.10
CA SER A 86 8.45 -0.53 1.33
C SER A 86 7.80 -0.38 2.71
N PHE A 87 7.04 -1.38 3.17
CA PHE A 87 6.45 -1.38 4.52
C PHE A 87 7.50 -1.50 5.61
N LYS A 88 8.51 -2.34 5.41
CA LYS A 88 9.59 -2.49 6.38
C LYS A 88 10.37 -1.19 6.54
N LEU A 89 10.74 -0.56 5.42
CA LEU A 89 11.42 0.74 5.43
C LEU A 89 10.56 1.81 6.11
N PHE A 90 9.27 1.89 5.78
CA PHE A 90 8.35 2.80 6.47
C PHE A 90 8.36 2.59 7.98
N GLN A 91 8.27 1.35 8.44
CA GLN A 91 8.28 1.04 9.87
C GLN A 91 9.58 1.48 10.56
N GLU A 92 10.73 1.17 9.97
CA GLU A 92 12.04 1.55 10.52
C GLU A 92 12.18 3.07 10.62
N GLU A 93 11.76 3.79 9.58
CA GLU A 93 11.82 5.26 9.53
C GLU A 93 10.87 5.92 10.55
N GLU A 94 9.64 5.43 10.72
CA GLU A 94 8.70 6.00 11.69
C GLU A 94 9.14 5.73 13.14
N GLU A 95 9.76 4.56 13.41
CA GLU A 95 10.35 4.26 14.72
C GLU A 95 11.56 5.16 15.02
N GLU A 96 12.42 5.41 14.04
CA GLU A 96 13.52 6.34 14.18
C GLU A 96 13.02 7.77 14.45
N MET A 97 11.96 8.19 13.77
CA MET A 97 11.35 9.50 13.96
C MET A 97 10.82 9.68 15.38
N ILE A 98 10.06 8.71 15.90
CA ILE A 98 9.55 8.73 17.28
C ILE A 98 10.72 8.84 18.28
N LYS A 99 11.82 8.10 18.06
CA LYS A 99 13.02 8.19 18.90
C LYS A 99 13.64 9.59 18.87
N ARG A 100 13.77 10.20 17.69
CA ARG A 100 14.30 11.57 17.54
C ARG A 100 13.42 12.60 18.24
N LEU A 101 12.10 12.53 18.07
CA LEU A 101 11.15 13.43 18.73
C LEU A 101 11.23 13.31 20.26
N ARG A 102 11.29 12.09 20.79
CA ARG A 102 11.47 11.86 22.23
C ARG A 102 12.80 12.47 22.72
N ALA A 103 13.90 12.25 22.00
CA ALA A 103 15.20 12.79 22.38
C ALA A 103 15.22 14.33 22.47
N ILE A 104 14.53 15.02 21.55
CA ILE A 104 14.38 16.48 21.56
C ILE A 104 13.62 16.94 22.81
N VAL A 105 12.49 16.30 23.11
CA VAL A 105 11.68 16.63 24.29
C VAL A 105 12.42 16.34 25.61
N PHE A 106 13.21 15.26 25.66
CA PHE A 106 13.98 14.87 26.84
C PHE A 106 15.21 15.73 27.07
N SER A 107 15.96 16.06 26.01
CA SER A 107 17.21 16.81 26.11
C SER A 107 17.01 18.22 26.67
N GLY A 108 15.79 18.76 26.64
CA GLY A 108 15.39 19.95 27.40
C GLY A 108 16.14 21.24 27.05
N ASN A 109 17.09 21.17 26.12
CA ASN A 109 17.72 22.32 25.52
C ASN A 109 16.64 23.07 24.74
N SER A 110 16.69 24.39 24.81
CA SER A 110 15.97 25.32 23.95
C SER A 110 16.32 25.08 22.48
N SER A 111 15.90 23.96 21.91
CA SER A 111 15.81 23.81 20.45
C SER A 111 14.99 25.00 20.01
N ASN A 112 15.54 25.82 19.13
CA ASN A 112 14.82 26.99 18.63
C ASN A 112 13.47 26.48 18.10
N LEU A 113 12.39 27.23 18.30
CA LEU A 113 11.08 26.91 17.71
C LEU A 113 11.22 26.57 16.21
N ASP A 114 12.19 27.18 15.54
CA ASP A 114 12.61 26.91 14.17
C ASP A 114 13.06 25.47 13.91
N ASP A 115 13.77 24.82 14.84
CA ASP A 115 14.16 23.41 14.74
C ASP A 115 12.94 22.49 14.84
N ILE A 116 11.99 22.83 15.71
CA ILE A 116 10.74 22.07 15.88
C ILE A 116 9.83 22.24 14.66
N GLU A 117 9.72 23.46 14.12
CA GLU A 117 8.95 23.76 12.91
C GLU A 117 9.56 23.06 11.68
N ALA A 118 10.89 23.09 11.54
CA ALA A 118 11.59 22.38 10.47
C ALA A 118 11.38 20.86 10.54
N ILE A 119 11.44 20.29 11.75
CA ILE A 119 11.17 18.86 11.97
C ILE A 119 9.71 18.52 11.67
N ARG A 120 8.77 19.38 12.07
CA ARG A 120 7.35 19.20 11.76
C ARG A 120 7.09 19.21 10.25
N GLU A 121 7.65 20.16 9.52
CA GLU A 121 7.50 20.25 8.06
C GLU A 121 8.15 19.06 7.35
N ASP A 122 9.32 18.62 7.80
CA ASP A 122 9.97 17.41 7.29
C ASP A 122 9.12 16.15 7.56
N ILE A 123 8.52 16.03 8.74
CA ILE A 123 7.60 14.92 9.09
C ILE A 123 6.38 14.92 8.17
N LEU A 124 5.69 16.06 8.05
CA LEU A 124 4.47 16.16 7.25
C LEU A 124 4.73 15.85 5.77
N ARG A 125 5.86 16.34 5.24
CA ARG A 125 6.26 16.06 3.86
C ARG A 125 6.55 14.58 3.65
N ARG A 126 7.36 13.97 4.52
CA ARG A 126 7.73 12.54 4.40
C ARG A 126 6.53 11.63 4.57
N GLN A 127 5.66 11.89 5.55
CA GLN A 127 4.43 11.11 5.74
C GLN A 127 3.55 11.14 4.50
N LYS A 128 3.34 12.32 3.93
CA LYS A 128 2.54 12.50 2.72
C LYS A 128 3.06 11.68 1.54
N ASP A 129 4.36 11.74 1.26
CA ASP A 129 4.96 11.00 0.15
C ASP A 129 4.95 9.48 0.40
N ARG A 130 5.19 9.06 1.64
CA ARG A 130 5.19 7.65 2.05
C ARG A 130 3.80 7.04 1.99
N GLU A 131 2.80 7.70 2.57
CA GLU A 131 1.40 7.28 2.50
C GLU A 131 0.96 7.13 1.04
N LYS A 132 1.27 8.11 0.17
CA LYS A 132 0.93 8.04 -1.26
C LYS A 132 1.54 6.81 -1.93
N LYS A 133 2.83 6.53 -1.67
CA LYS A 133 3.52 5.34 -2.22
C LYS A 133 2.89 4.04 -1.73
N ILE A 134 2.66 3.92 -0.42
CA ILE A 134 2.07 2.73 0.22
C ILE A 134 0.68 2.47 -0.32
N VAL A 135 -0.19 3.49 -0.35
CA VAL A 135 -1.56 3.38 -0.85
C VAL A 135 -1.56 2.99 -2.32
N LYS A 136 -0.69 3.59 -3.14
CA LYS A 136 -0.55 3.22 -4.56
C LYS A 136 -0.16 1.76 -4.72
N SER A 137 0.90 1.31 -4.05
CA SER A 137 1.36 -0.09 -4.14
C SER A 137 0.30 -1.09 -3.68
N LEU A 138 -0.37 -0.82 -2.56
CA LEU A 138 -1.45 -1.67 -2.07
C LEU A 138 -2.63 -1.74 -3.04
N LYS A 139 -3.02 -0.60 -3.64
CA LYS A 139 -4.14 -0.55 -4.58
C LYS A 139 -3.81 -1.23 -5.91
N CYS A 140 -2.63 -0.99 -6.48
CA CYS A 140 -2.15 -1.71 -7.66
C CYS A 140 -2.21 -3.22 -7.41
N PHE A 141 -1.64 -3.68 -6.29
CA PHE A 141 -1.63 -5.09 -5.94
C PHE A 141 -3.04 -5.66 -5.77
N GLN A 142 -3.91 -4.96 -5.03
CA GLN A 142 -5.30 -5.39 -4.80
C GLN A 142 -6.07 -5.56 -6.13
N LEU A 143 -5.96 -4.58 -7.03
CA LEU A 143 -6.65 -4.63 -8.33
C LEU A 143 -6.14 -5.79 -9.19
N GLU A 144 -4.82 -5.97 -9.28
CA GLU A 144 -4.22 -7.05 -10.04
C GLU A 144 -4.64 -8.44 -9.53
N GLN A 145 -4.68 -8.61 -8.21
CA GLN A 145 -5.13 -9.84 -7.55
C GLN A 145 -6.58 -10.14 -7.89
N GLU A 146 -7.47 -9.15 -7.74
CA GLU A 146 -8.89 -9.32 -8.02
C GLU A 146 -9.15 -9.64 -9.50
N ASP A 147 -8.47 -8.96 -10.42
CA ASP A 147 -8.60 -9.23 -11.85
C ASP A 147 -8.21 -10.65 -12.20
N LEU A 148 -7.07 -11.13 -11.66
CA LEU A 148 -6.64 -12.50 -11.89
C LEU A 148 -7.62 -13.50 -11.29
N ARG A 149 -8.10 -13.23 -10.08
CA ARG A 149 -9.07 -14.08 -9.39
C ARG A 149 -10.36 -14.21 -10.19
N VAL A 150 -10.94 -13.10 -10.65
CA VAL A 150 -12.15 -13.10 -11.49
C VAL A 150 -11.91 -13.83 -12.80
N ALA A 151 -10.76 -13.59 -13.43
CA ALA A 151 -10.42 -14.20 -14.70
C ALA A 151 -10.21 -15.73 -14.60
N LEU A 152 -9.53 -16.19 -13.54
CA LEU A 152 -9.37 -17.62 -13.24
C LEU A 152 -10.70 -18.28 -12.90
N LYS A 153 -11.55 -17.64 -12.07
CA LYS A 153 -12.89 -18.15 -11.76
C LYS A 153 -13.73 -18.35 -13.03
N ARG A 154 -13.67 -17.40 -13.97
CA ARG A 154 -14.33 -17.49 -15.27
C ARG A 154 -13.80 -18.62 -16.15
N LEU A 155 -12.51 -18.96 -16.05
CA LEU A 155 -11.97 -20.13 -16.76
C LEU A 155 -12.40 -21.42 -16.09
N LEU A 156 -12.26 -21.51 -14.77
CA LEU A 156 -12.63 -22.70 -14.01
C LEU A 156 -14.12 -23.03 -14.14
N SER A 157 -15.00 -22.04 -14.27
CA SER A 157 -16.42 -22.27 -14.51
C SER A 157 -16.73 -22.96 -15.84
N LYS A 158 -15.78 -23.02 -16.78
CA LYS A 158 -15.91 -23.81 -18.03
C LYS A 158 -15.51 -25.29 -17.84
N GLY A 159 -14.95 -25.67 -16.69
CA GLY A 159 -14.58 -27.07 -16.41
C GLY A 159 -13.57 -27.63 -17.41
N GLU A 160 -13.89 -28.81 -17.96
CA GLU A 160 -13.05 -29.54 -18.93
C GLU A 160 -13.12 -28.94 -20.35
N ASP A 161 -14.06 -28.03 -20.64
CA ASP A 161 -14.13 -27.33 -21.93
C ASP A 161 -13.06 -26.23 -22.08
N VAL A 162 -12.33 -25.92 -21.01
CA VAL A 162 -11.21 -24.97 -21.05
C VAL A 162 -10.15 -25.45 -22.03
N LYS A 163 -9.80 -24.57 -22.97
CA LYS A 163 -8.66 -24.78 -23.87
C LYS A 163 -7.52 -23.84 -23.51
N ILE A 164 -6.31 -24.22 -23.89
CA ILE A 164 -5.13 -23.37 -23.71
C ILE A 164 -5.28 -21.99 -24.38
N LYS A 165 -6.09 -21.90 -25.45
CA LYS A 165 -6.40 -20.64 -26.15
C LYS A 165 -7.23 -19.69 -25.27
N ASP A 166 -8.15 -20.21 -24.46
CA ASP A 166 -8.93 -19.41 -23.51
C ASP A 166 -8.03 -18.75 -22.47
N PHE A 167 -7.08 -19.53 -21.93
CA PHE A 167 -6.09 -19.03 -20.98
C PHE A 167 -5.20 -17.96 -21.62
N LYS A 168 -4.69 -18.18 -22.84
CA LYS A 168 -3.93 -17.16 -23.59
C LYS A 168 -4.73 -15.88 -23.83
N PHE A 169 -6.01 -16.00 -24.16
CA PHE A 169 -6.88 -14.85 -24.38
C PHE A 169 -7.11 -14.04 -23.09
N MET A 170 -7.32 -14.75 -21.98
CA MET A 170 -7.43 -14.15 -20.64
C MET A 170 -6.18 -13.32 -20.31
N LEU A 171 -4.98 -13.88 -20.48
CA LEU A 171 -3.72 -13.20 -20.20
C LEU A 171 -3.52 -11.93 -21.03
N ARG A 172 -3.86 -11.98 -22.32
CA ARG A 172 -3.79 -10.79 -23.20
C ARG A 172 -4.75 -9.70 -22.75
N SER A 173 -5.97 -10.08 -22.37
CA SER A 173 -7.00 -9.13 -21.91
C SER A 173 -6.55 -8.42 -20.62
N MET A 174 -5.96 -9.16 -19.69
CA MET A 174 -5.41 -8.58 -18.45
C MET A 174 -4.26 -7.61 -18.71
N ARG A 175 -3.31 -7.97 -19.60
CA ARG A 175 -2.19 -7.08 -19.95
C ARG A 175 -2.66 -5.77 -20.58
N ALA A 176 -3.70 -5.81 -21.41
CA ALA A 176 -4.27 -4.60 -22.00
C ALA A 176 -4.91 -3.69 -20.94
N GLN A 177 -5.70 -4.27 -20.02
CA GLN A 177 -6.38 -3.51 -18.96
C GLN A 177 -5.43 -2.90 -17.93
N GLN A 178 -4.25 -3.50 -17.74
CA GLN A 178 -3.29 -3.04 -16.74
C GLN A 178 -2.72 -1.64 -17.06
N ILE A 179 -2.53 -1.32 -18.35
CA ILE A 179 -2.02 -0.02 -18.79
C ILE A 179 -3.02 1.10 -18.47
N ASP A 180 -4.29 0.86 -18.78
CA ASP A 180 -5.35 1.87 -18.56
C ASP A 180 -5.58 2.12 -17.07
N ARG A 181 -5.52 1.07 -16.24
CA ARG A 181 -5.75 1.17 -14.79
C ARG A 181 -4.65 1.88 -14.02
N ASP A 182 -3.38 1.72 -14.40
CA ASP A 182 -2.29 2.44 -13.75
C ASP A 182 -2.42 3.96 -13.94
N ALA A 183 -2.93 4.38 -15.10
CA ALA A 183 -3.24 5.78 -15.37
C ALA A 183 -4.45 6.26 -14.55
N GLU A 184 -5.55 5.50 -14.53
CA GLU A 184 -6.75 5.83 -13.74
C GLU A 184 -6.46 5.92 -12.23
N LEU A 185 -5.69 4.97 -11.68
CA LEU A 185 -5.32 4.98 -10.27
C LEU A 185 -4.45 6.17 -9.94
N SER A 186 -3.50 6.53 -10.82
CA SER A 186 -2.65 7.70 -10.61
C SER A 186 -3.50 8.98 -10.57
N ALA A 187 -4.43 9.14 -11.51
CA ALA A 187 -5.35 10.28 -11.54
C ALA A 187 -6.23 10.36 -10.28
N MET A 188 -6.82 9.24 -9.85
CA MET A 188 -7.65 9.19 -8.63
C MET A 188 -6.86 9.58 -7.37
N LEU A 189 -5.60 9.13 -7.25
CA LEU A 189 -4.75 9.48 -6.11
C LEU A 189 -4.37 10.96 -6.12
N ASP A 190 -4.17 11.55 -7.29
CA ASP A 190 -3.92 12.98 -7.43
C ASP A 190 -5.16 13.81 -7.05
N ASP A 191 -6.37 13.35 -7.40
CA ASP A 191 -7.63 13.98 -7.00
C ASP A 191 -7.82 13.96 -5.48
N PHE A 192 -7.56 12.82 -4.82
CA PHE A 192 -7.60 12.73 -3.35
C PHE A 192 -6.59 13.67 -2.70
N GLU A 193 -5.40 13.78 -3.28
CA GLU A 193 -4.38 14.70 -2.80
C GLU A 193 -4.84 16.16 -2.92
N MET A 194 -5.45 16.53 -4.03
CA MET A 194 -6.01 17.86 -4.26
C MET A 194 -7.10 18.20 -3.22
N VAL A 195 -8.04 17.28 -2.99
CA VAL A 195 -9.11 17.44 -1.99
C VAL A 195 -8.53 17.60 -0.59
N ARG A 196 -7.56 16.75 -0.21
CA ARG A 196 -6.91 16.85 1.11
C ARG A 196 -6.21 18.19 1.29
N ASN A 197 -5.45 18.65 0.28
CA ASN A 197 -4.77 19.94 0.34
C ASN A 197 -5.78 21.08 0.51
N ARG A 198 -6.91 21.04 -0.21
CA ARG A 198 -7.99 22.04 -0.08
C ARG A 198 -8.58 22.07 1.32
N VAL A 199 -8.89 20.90 1.89
CA VAL A 199 -9.39 20.78 3.27
C VAL A 199 -8.37 21.33 4.26
N GLN A 200 -7.10 21.00 4.09
CA GLN A 200 -6.02 21.51 4.95
C GLN A 200 -5.91 23.04 4.88
N THR A 201 -5.97 23.63 3.68
CA THR A 201 -5.98 25.10 3.52
C THR A 201 -7.19 25.74 4.21
N GLN A 202 -8.38 25.17 4.06
CA GLN A 202 -9.58 25.67 4.72
C GLN A 202 -9.46 25.57 6.25
N TRP A 203 -8.93 24.47 6.77
CA TRP A 203 -8.70 24.29 8.20
C TRP A 203 -7.73 25.33 8.77
N GLN A 204 -6.63 25.60 8.06
CA GLN A 204 -5.67 26.64 8.43
C GLN A 204 -6.28 28.05 8.40
N ALA A 205 -7.21 28.32 7.50
CA ALA A 205 -7.91 29.60 7.45
C ALA A 205 -8.83 29.78 8.67
N VAL A 206 -9.58 28.73 9.05
CA VAL A 206 -10.46 28.77 10.22
C VAL A 206 -9.68 28.91 11.53
N SER A 207 -8.59 28.18 11.70
CA SER A 207 -7.78 28.26 12.92
C SER A 207 -7.06 29.60 13.11
N ARG A 208 -6.81 30.35 12.03
CA ARG A 208 -6.29 31.73 12.09
C ARG A 208 -7.36 32.75 12.49
N VAL A 209 -8.63 32.50 12.17
CA VAL A 209 -9.76 33.38 12.52
C VAL A 209 -10.20 33.18 13.98
N SER A 210 -10.07 31.98 14.54
CA SER A 210 -10.45 31.67 15.93
C SER A 210 -9.41 32.07 16.99
N GLY A 211 -8.28 32.67 16.58
CA GLY A 211 -7.20 33.14 17.47
C GLY A 211 -7.13 34.66 17.64
N GLN A 212 -8.12 35.39 17.14
CA GLN A 212 -8.38 36.82 17.43
C GLN A 212 -9.52 36.95 18.42
#